data_AF-A0A948Z4I7-F1
#
_entry.id   AF-A0A948Z4I7-F1
#
_cell.length_a   1.000
_cell.length_b   1.000
_cell.length_c   1.000
_cell.angle_alpha   90.00
_cell.angle_beta   90.00
_cell.angle_gamma   90.00
#
_symmetry.space_group_name_H-M   'P 1'
#
loop_
_entity.id
_entity.type
_entity.pdbx_description
1 polymer ?
#
loop_
_entity_poly.entity_id
_entity_poly.type
_entity_poly.pdbx_seq_one_letter_code
_entity_poly.pdbx_strand_id
1 'polypeptide(L)'
;MNGKFWGKIAISAVILGLGMYAFNTFSTTPIAKILLPPVEASATAQDLKDSVILSRSEIAVQEKGHLNRAAFAIENNSKHDIKNIKIICTVLDNAGGEQGRDKWVVYDTIKAHANGVFSYTSKMYVSNRATSSQCRIVDMEIAKPPLFAIHRGKTEGQGGGHQPTEDAMHGGTHN
;
A
#
# COMPACT_ATOMS: atom_id res chain seq x y z
N MET A 1 -16.57 8.71 64.23
CA MET A 1 -15.77 8.00 63.20
C MET A 1 -14.95 9.03 62.43
N ASN A 2 -13.62 8.89 62.43
CA ASN A 2 -12.67 9.97 62.11
C ASN A 2 -12.46 10.15 60.59
N GLY A 3 -12.88 11.30 60.03
CA GLY A 3 -12.69 11.68 58.63
C GLY A 3 -11.21 11.73 58.16
N LYS A 4 -10.26 11.72 59.10
CA LYS A 4 -8.81 11.61 58.81
C LYS A 4 -8.41 10.26 58.22
N PHE A 5 -9.19 9.19 58.45
CA PHE A 5 -8.92 7.85 57.92
C PHE A 5 -9.27 7.73 56.43
N TRP A 6 -10.43 8.27 56.04
CA TRP A 6 -10.89 8.27 54.65
C TRP A 6 -10.04 9.16 53.73
N GLY A 7 -9.53 10.28 54.25
CA GLY A 7 -8.67 11.18 53.46
C GLY A 7 -7.35 10.56 53.00
N LYS A 8 -6.72 9.70 53.82
CA LYS A 8 -5.45 9.03 53.46
C LYS A 8 -5.65 7.94 52.41
N ILE A 9 -6.80 7.26 52.43
CA ILE A 9 -7.16 6.24 51.43
C ILE A 9 -7.45 6.89 50.08
N ALA A 10 -8.16 8.02 50.05
CA ALA A 10 -8.45 8.74 48.81
C ALA A 10 -7.19 9.24 48.10
N ILE A 11 -6.21 9.77 48.85
CA ILE A 11 -4.95 10.26 48.29
C ILE A 11 -4.12 9.11 47.70
N SER A 12 -4.07 7.95 48.37
CA SER A 12 -3.39 6.74 47.86
C SER A 12 -3.99 6.25 46.54
N ALA A 13 -5.33 6.22 46.43
CA ALA A 13 -6.03 5.78 45.23
C ALA A 13 -5.78 6.73 44.03
N VAL A 14 -5.71 8.05 44.28
CA VAL A 14 -5.41 9.03 43.23
C VAL A 14 -3.96 8.91 42.74
N ILE A 15 -3.00 8.68 43.64
CA ILE A 15 -1.59 8.50 43.26
C ILE A 15 -1.38 7.19 42.48
N LEU A 16 -2.02 6.09 42.89
CA LEU A 16 -1.98 4.82 42.17
C LEU A 16 -2.68 4.91 40.80
N GLY A 17 -3.81 5.62 40.72
CA GLY A 17 -4.53 5.86 39.47
C GLY A 17 -3.73 6.72 38.48
N LEU A 18 -3.09 7.79 38.95
CA LEU A 18 -2.21 8.63 38.13
C LEU A 18 -0.94 7.89 37.68
N GLY A 19 -0.39 7.01 38.53
CA GLY A 19 0.75 6.17 38.19
C GLY A 19 0.44 5.17 37.06
N MET A 20 -0.73 4.54 37.07
CA MET A 20 -1.17 3.64 35.98
C MET A 20 -1.49 4.41 34.69
N TYR A 21 -2.01 5.63 34.78
CA TYR A 21 -2.27 6.46 33.60
C TYR A 21 -0.97 6.95 32.92
N ALA A 22 0.09 7.21 33.69
CA ALA A 22 1.38 7.65 33.15
C ALA A 22 2.17 6.53 32.46
N PHE A 23 2.01 5.27 32.87
CA PHE A 23 2.72 4.15 32.24
C PHE A 23 2.19 3.78 30.84
N ASN A 24 0.91 4.03 30.57
CA ASN A 24 0.33 3.74 29.25
C ASN A 24 0.72 4.75 28.16
N THR A 25 1.23 5.94 28.54
CA THR A 25 1.58 7.00 27.58
C THR A 25 3.04 6.94 27.11
N PHE A 26 3.89 6.12 27.76
CA PHE A 26 5.32 5.95 27.43
C PHE A 26 5.66 4.64 26.70
N SER A 27 4.68 4.03 26.05
CA SER A 27 4.96 2.88 25.17
C SER A 27 5.43 3.38 23.81
N THR A 28 6.74 3.45 23.67
CA THR A 28 7.49 3.48 22.41
C THR A 28 7.20 4.66 21.49
N THR A 29 8.12 5.62 21.40
CA THR A 29 8.36 6.30 20.12
C THR A 29 8.99 5.24 19.20
N PRO A 30 8.22 4.59 18.31
CA PRO A 30 8.77 3.53 17.51
C PRO A 30 9.71 4.19 16.52
N ILE A 31 10.93 3.68 16.39
CA ILE A 31 11.91 4.12 15.38
C ILE A 31 11.26 4.15 13.97
N ALA A 32 10.21 3.35 13.75
CA ALA A 32 9.38 3.35 12.56
C ALA A 32 8.62 4.67 12.26
N LYS A 33 8.31 5.52 13.24
CA LYS A 33 7.76 6.88 13.00
C LYS A 33 8.80 7.86 12.45
N ILE A 34 10.09 7.62 12.70
CA ILE A 34 11.18 8.48 12.20
C ILE A 34 11.48 8.15 10.73
N LEU A 35 11.36 6.87 10.34
CA LEU A 35 11.71 6.41 8.99
C LEU A 35 10.67 6.76 7.92
N LEU A 36 9.38 6.84 8.27
CA LEU A 36 8.34 7.35 7.39
C LEU A 36 7.56 8.47 8.09
N PRO A 37 7.60 9.71 7.57
CA PRO A 37 6.77 10.78 8.09
C PRO A 37 5.28 10.40 7.91
N PRO A 38 4.40 10.91 8.78
CA PRO A 38 2.97 10.74 8.62
C PRO A 38 2.54 11.27 7.24
N VAL A 39 1.82 10.45 6.49
CA VAL A 39 1.20 10.88 5.22
C VAL A 39 -0.09 11.61 5.56
N GLU A 40 -0.16 12.89 5.22
CA GLU A 40 -1.41 13.65 5.28
C GLU A 40 -2.36 13.15 4.20
N ALA A 41 -3.58 12.77 4.58
CA ALA A 41 -4.61 12.32 3.66
C ALA A 41 -5.08 13.51 2.81
N SER A 42 -5.12 13.34 1.49
CA SER A 42 -5.71 14.34 0.60
C SER A 42 -7.20 14.51 0.89
N ALA A 43 -7.79 15.63 0.44
CA ALA A 43 -9.24 15.85 0.53
C ALA A 43 -10.02 14.70 -0.13
N THR A 44 -9.54 14.21 -1.27
CA THR A 44 -10.13 13.05 -1.97
C THR A 44 -10.12 11.79 -1.11
N ALA A 45 -9.02 11.51 -0.42
CA ALA A 45 -8.95 10.36 0.48
C ALA A 45 -9.91 10.51 1.68
N GLN A 46 -10.09 11.73 2.20
CA GLN A 46 -11.05 11.99 3.28
C GLN A 46 -12.50 11.76 2.84
N ASP A 47 -12.86 12.22 1.63
CA ASP A 47 -14.20 12.05 1.07
C ASP A 47 -14.54 10.58 0.75
N LEU A 48 -13.54 9.78 0.38
CA LEU A 48 -13.71 8.40 -0.07
C LEU A 48 -13.44 7.35 1.01
N LYS A 49 -12.93 7.74 2.19
CA LYS A 49 -12.44 6.82 3.23
C LYS A 49 -13.42 5.70 3.63
N ASP A 50 -14.72 6.00 3.64
CA ASP A 50 -15.77 5.07 4.09
C ASP A 50 -16.31 4.21 2.93
N SER A 51 -15.92 4.53 1.69
CA SER A 51 -16.36 3.85 0.47
C SER A 51 -15.27 3.00 -0.19
N VAL A 52 -14.00 3.21 0.17
CA VAL A 52 -12.86 2.46 -0.38
C VAL A 52 -12.22 1.66 0.75
N ILE A 53 -12.29 0.34 0.65
CA ILE A 53 -11.94 -0.59 1.74
C ILE A 53 -10.75 -1.44 1.32
N LEU A 54 -9.74 -1.53 2.19
CA LEU A 54 -8.70 -2.54 2.09
C LEU A 54 -9.22 -3.84 2.73
N SER A 55 -9.85 -4.70 1.94
CA SER A 55 -10.50 -5.91 2.45
C SER A 55 -9.53 -7.06 2.73
N ARG A 56 -8.35 -7.05 2.10
CA ARG A 56 -7.26 -7.98 2.44
C ARG A 56 -5.90 -7.29 2.30
N SER A 57 -5.02 -7.58 3.24
CA SER A 57 -3.60 -7.24 3.16
C SER A 57 -2.74 -8.37 3.71
N GLU A 58 -1.70 -8.73 2.99
CA GLU A 58 -0.75 -9.77 3.42
C GLU A 58 0.67 -9.33 3.07
N ILE A 59 1.56 -9.33 4.06
CA ILE A 59 2.99 -9.08 3.87
C ILE A 59 3.72 -10.36 4.24
N ALA A 60 4.18 -11.11 3.22
CA ALA A 60 4.97 -12.32 3.42
C ALA A 60 6.45 -11.98 3.30
N VAL A 61 7.21 -12.28 4.34
CA VAL A 61 8.67 -12.18 4.34
C VAL A 61 9.24 -13.48 3.76
N GLN A 62 9.92 -13.41 2.62
CA GLN A 62 10.66 -14.56 2.12
C GLN A 62 12.06 -14.58 2.74
N GLU A 63 12.34 -15.64 3.52
CA GLU A 63 13.61 -15.83 4.22
C GLU A 63 14.83 -15.88 3.27
N LYS A 64 14.63 -16.34 2.03
CA LYS A 64 15.67 -16.37 1.00
C LYS A 64 15.62 -15.11 0.14
N GLY A 65 16.58 -14.21 0.37
CA GLY A 65 16.82 -13.03 -0.47
C GLY A 65 16.24 -11.71 0.07
N HIS A 66 15.67 -11.70 1.28
CA HIS A 66 15.10 -10.49 1.91
C HIS A 66 14.06 -9.79 1.02
N LEU A 67 13.27 -10.58 0.29
CA LEU A 67 12.20 -10.10 -0.56
C LEU A 67 10.88 -10.19 0.20
N ASN A 68 10.16 -9.08 0.30
CA ASN A 68 8.80 -9.09 0.82
C ASN A 68 7.82 -9.13 -0.35
N ARG A 69 6.88 -10.06 -0.27
CA ARG A 69 5.70 -10.04 -1.13
C ARG A 69 4.58 -9.36 -0.39
N ALA A 70 4.03 -8.32 -0.99
CA ALA A 70 2.81 -7.68 -0.53
C ALA A 70 1.65 -8.10 -1.43
N ALA A 71 0.50 -8.43 -0.84
CA ALA A 71 -0.74 -8.65 -1.55
C ALA A 71 -1.84 -7.79 -0.94
N PHE A 72 -2.62 -7.12 -1.79
CA PHE A 72 -3.70 -6.23 -1.39
C PHE A 72 -4.97 -6.56 -2.18
N ALA A 73 -6.10 -6.65 -1.50
CA ALA A 73 -7.42 -6.62 -2.12
C ALA A 73 -8.12 -5.33 -1.69
N ILE A 74 -8.58 -4.56 -2.67
CA ILE A 74 -9.19 -3.25 -2.45
C ILE A 74 -10.56 -3.25 -3.11
N GLU A 75 -11.56 -2.82 -2.36
CA GLU A 75 -12.95 -2.69 -2.80
C GLU A 75 -13.25 -1.21 -2.95
N ASN A 76 -13.70 -0.81 -4.14
CA ASN A 76 -14.13 0.54 -4.42
C ASN A 76 -15.66 0.58 -4.51
N ASN A 77 -16.32 0.85 -3.39
CA ASN A 77 -17.78 1.00 -3.32
C ASN A 77 -18.24 2.43 -3.66
N SER A 78 -17.31 3.31 -4.05
CA SER A 78 -17.63 4.69 -4.43
C SER A 78 -18.18 4.77 -5.85
N LYS A 79 -18.77 5.93 -6.17
CA LYS A 79 -19.23 6.29 -7.52
C LYS A 79 -18.12 6.73 -8.48
N HIS A 80 -16.86 6.73 -8.03
CA HIS A 80 -15.72 7.24 -8.78
C HIS A 80 -14.71 6.14 -9.08
N ASP A 81 -14.11 6.18 -10.26
CA ASP A 81 -12.89 5.42 -10.51
C ASP A 81 -11.76 6.02 -9.65
N ILE A 82 -10.95 5.16 -9.03
CA ILE A 82 -9.84 5.57 -8.17
C ILE A 82 -8.51 5.01 -8.67
N LYS A 83 -7.41 5.70 -8.40
CA LYS A 83 -6.05 5.28 -8.75
C LYS A 83 -5.02 5.81 -7.74
N ASN A 84 -3.75 5.45 -7.94
CA ASN A 84 -2.62 5.93 -7.13
C ASN A 84 -2.84 5.72 -5.62
N ILE A 85 -3.38 4.55 -5.26
CA ILE A 85 -3.80 4.26 -3.88
C ILE A 85 -2.55 4.00 -3.04
N LYS A 86 -2.31 4.84 -2.05
CA LYS A 86 -1.16 4.74 -1.14
C LYS A 86 -1.57 3.93 0.09
N ILE A 87 -0.81 2.87 0.38
CA ILE A 87 -1.05 1.97 1.51
C ILE A 87 0.19 2.02 2.40
N ILE A 88 0.00 2.26 3.69
CA ILE A 88 1.06 2.09 4.69
C ILE A 88 0.84 0.78 5.42
N CYS A 89 1.87 -0.04 5.47
CA CYS A 89 1.90 -1.26 6.26
C CYS A 89 2.91 -1.12 7.39
N THR A 90 2.46 -1.37 8.61
CA THR A 90 3.32 -1.51 9.79
C THR A 90 3.49 -2.98 10.09
N VAL A 91 4.73 -3.43 10.20
CA VAL A 91 5.07 -4.82 10.52
C VAL A 91 5.32 -4.92 12.01
N LEU A 92 4.73 -5.92 12.66
CA LEU A 92 4.74 -6.09 14.11
C LEU A 92 5.37 -7.43 14.50
N ASP A 93 5.98 -7.48 15.67
CA ASP A 93 6.37 -8.73 16.33
C ASP A 93 5.21 -9.36 17.13
N ASN A 94 5.47 -10.51 17.77
CA ASN A 94 4.50 -11.22 18.60
C ASN A 94 4.04 -10.46 19.85
N ALA A 95 4.82 -9.49 20.33
CA ALA A 95 4.45 -8.62 21.44
C ALA A 95 3.69 -7.36 20.96
N GLY A 96 3.44 -7.23 19.65
CA GLY A 96 2.82 -6.06 19.04
C GLY A 96 3.78 -4.88 18.83
N GLY A 97 5.08 -5.08 19.05
CA GLY A 97 6.10 -4.05 18.82
C GLY A 97 6.33 -3.78 17.34
N GLU A 98 6.40 -2.51 16.93
CA GLU A 98 6.68 -2.13 15.54
C GLU A 98 8.11 -2.51 15.13
N GLN A 99 8.24 -3.43 14.17
CA GLN A 99 9.51 -3.91 13.62
C GLN A 99 9.89 -3.23 12.30
N GLY A 100 8.94 -2.55 11.67
CA GLY A 100 9.16 -1.83 10.42
C GLY A 100 7.88 -1.18 9.91
N ARG A 101 8.04 -0.23 9.00
CA ARG A 101 6.92 0.43 8.32
C ARG A 101 7.31 0.71 6.88
N ASP A 102 6.40 0.46 5.95
CA ASP A 102 6.61 0.70 4.53
C ASP A 102 5.38 1.33 3.86
N LYS A 103 5.61 1.97 2.73
CA LYS A 103 4.58 2.58 1.89
C LYS A 103 4.56 1.94 0.51
N TRP A 104 3.40 1.45 0.14
CA TRP A 104 3.10 0.87 -1.16
C TRP A 104 2.19 1.80 -1.95
N VAL A 105 2.31 1.77 -3.28
CA VAL A 105 1.42 2.52 -4.17
C VAL A 105 0.86 1.58 -5.21
N VAL A 106 -0.47 1.49 -5.28
CA VAL A 106 -1.20 0.81 -6.35
C VAL A 106 -1.49 1.83 -7.44
N TYR A 107 -0.78 1.71 -8.57
CA TYR A 107 -0.90 2.64 -9.69
C TYR A 107 -2.10 2.37 -10.59
N ASP A 108 -2.59 1.12 -10.60
CA ASP A 108 -3.75 0.72 -11.37
C ASP A 108 -5.02 1.48 -10.98
N THR A 109 -5.93 1.60 -11.94
CA THR A 109 -7.24 2.18 -11.71
C THR A 109 -8.23 1.10 -11.29
N ILE A 110 -8.91 1.29 -10.16
CA ILE A 110 -10.05 0.47 -9.75
C ILE A 110 -11.32 1.22 -10.13
N LYS A 111 -12.15 0.59 -10.95
CA LYS A 111 -13.42 1.16 -11.41
C LYS A 111 -14.39 1.38 -10.25
N ALA A 112 -15.30 2.34 -10.41
CA ALA A 112 -16.42 2.52 -9.49
C ALA A 112 -17.18 1.20 -9.32
N HIS A 113 -17.53 0.87 -8.07
CA HIS A 113 -18.21 -0.39 -7.69
C HIS A 113 -17.48 -1.67 -8.10
N ALA A 114 -16.15 -1.63 -8.19
CA ALA A 114 -15.33 -2.77 -8.56
C ALA A 114 -14.25 -3.09 -7.52
N ASN A 115 -13.64 -4.26 -7.66
CA ASN A 115 -12.59 -4.76 -6.78
C ASN A 115 -11.29 -4.95 -7.55
N GLY A 116 -10.17 -4.69 -6.89
CA GLY A 116 -8.83 -4.93 -7.43
C GLY A 116 -8.01 -5.81 -6.50
N VAL A 117 -7.28 -6.77 -7.07
CA VAL A 117 -6.31 -7.62 -6.35
C VAL A 117 -4.94 -7.38 -6.93
N PHE A 118 -3.99 -7.02 -6.07
CA PHE A 118 -2.65 -6.60 -6.48
C PHE A 118 -1.61 -7.36 -5.69
N SER A 119 -0.53 -7.77 -6.36
CA SER A 119 0.64 -8.35 -5.71
C SER A 119 1.91 -7.65 -6.15
N TYR A 120 2.72 -7.27 -5.17
CA TYR A 120 3.98 -6.58 -5.37
C TYR A 120 5.10 -7.36 -4.69
N THR A 121 6.31 -7.23 -5.22
CA THR A 121 7.53 -7.74 -4.59
C THR A 121 8.48 -6.57 -4.40
N SER A 122 8.99 -6.38 -3.19
CA SER A 122 9.99 -5.35 -2.87
C SER A 122 11.17 -5.97 -2.14
N LYS A 123 12.35 -5.37 -2.30
CA LYS A 123 13.59 -5.74 -1.59
C LYS A 123 13.70 -5.09 -0.21
N MET A 124 12.57 -4.73 0.41
CA MET A 124 12.61 -4.05 1.70
C MET A 124 13.07 -5.02 2.79
N TYR A 125 13.93 -4.56 3.70
CA TYR A 125 14.30 -5.36 4.85
C TYR A 125 13.15 -5.37 5.86
N VAL A 126 12.60 -6.55 6.12
CA VAL A 126 11.69 -6.79 7.26
C VAL A 126 12.43 -7.64 8.28
N SER A 127 12.37 -7.22 9.54
CA SER A 127 12.94 -7.94 10.68
C SER A 127 12.46 -9.39 10.68
N ASN A 128 13.35 -10.35 10.95
CA ASN A 128 12.99 -11.76 11.14
C ASN A 128 12.11 -12.02 12.37
N ARG A 129 11.89 -11.00 13.21
CA ARG A 129 10.94 -11.05 14.34
C ARG A 129 9.52 -10.65 13.96
N ALA A 130 9.32 -10.21 12.71
CA ALA A 130 8.01 -9.87 12.18
C ALA A 130 7.11 -11.10 12.14
N THR A 131 5.92 -10.99 12.72
CA THR A 131 4.93 -12.07 12.72
C THR A 131 3.57 -11.65 12.20
N SER A 132 3.29 -10.35 12.16
CA SER A 132 2.06 -9.82 11.57
C SER A 132 2.28 -8.46 10.90
N SER A 133 1.30 -8.02 10.13
CA SER A 133 1.28 -6.70 9.49
C SER A 133 -0.08 -6.04 9.63
N GLN A 134 -0.09 -4.74 9.91
CA GLN A 134 -1.28 -3.90 9.88
C GLN A 134 -1.14 -2.90 8.74
N CYS A 135 -2.01 -3.01 7.74
CA CYS A 135 -2.02 -2.13 6.58
C CYS A 135 -3.25 -1.22 6.58
N ARG A 136 -3.09 0.00 6.09
CA ARG A 136 -4.19 0.93 5.88
C ARG A 136 -3.96 1.78 4.64
N ILE A 137 -5.04 2.11 3.94
CA ILE A 137 -5.01 3.13 2.89
C ILE A 137 -4.82 4.48 3.57
N VAL A 138 -3.88 5.28 3.06
CA VAL A 138 -3.57 6.61 3.60
C VAL A 138 -3.87 7.73 2.62
N ASP A 139 -3.96 7.42 1.33
CA ASP A 139 -4.26 8.39 0.29
C ASP A 139 -4.72 7.71 -1.00
N MET A 140 -5.43 8.43 -1.86
CA MET A 140 -5.86 7.98 -3.20
C MET A 140 -6.31 9.16 -4.05
N GLU A 141 -6.43 8.94 -5.36
CA GLU A 141 -6.88 9.96 -6.32
C GLU A 141 -8.09 9.46 -7.11
N ILE A 142 -9.02 10.37 -7.46
CA ILE A 142 -10.05 10.08 -8.46
C ILE A 142 -9.38 10.02 -9.84
N ALA A 143 -9.60 8.92 -10.55
CA ALA A 143 -9.11 8.76 -11.90
C ALA A 143 -9.90 9.69 -12.85
N LYS A 144 -9.21 10.71 -13.37
CA LYS A 144 -9.78 11.57 -14.42
C LYS A 144 -9.69 10.85 -15.77
N PRO A 145 -10.70 10.99 -16.64
CA PRO A 145 -10.58 10.51 -18.01
C PRO A 145 -9.38 11.18 -18.69
N PRO A 146 -8.67 10.47 -19.58
CA PRO A 146 -7.56 11.07 -20.32
C PRO A 146 -8.08 12.26 -21.14
N LEU A 147 -7.36 13.38 -21.08
CA LEU A 147 -7.73 14.62 -21.78
C LEU A 147 -7.66 14.50 -23.30
N PHE A 148 -7.04 13.43 -23.81
CA PHE A 148 -6.94 13.14 -25.23
C PHE A 148 -7.08 11.63 -25.45
N ALA A 149 -8.01 11.24 -26.33
CA ALA A 149 -8.00 9.92 -26.93
C ALA A 149 -6.97 9.93 -28.05
N ILE A 150 -5.91 9.13 -27.94
CA ILE A 150 -5.04 8.88 -29.09
C ILE A 150 -5.86 8.03 -30.06
N HIS A 151 -6.50 8.67 -31.04
CA HIS A 151 -7.03 7.99 -32.20
C HIS A 151 -5.83 7.44 -32.98
N ARG A 152 -5.44 6.19 -32.70
CA ARG A 152 -4.59 5.46 -33.65
C ARG A 152 -5.43 5.32 -34.91
N GLY A 153 -5.10 6.13 -35.91
CA GLY A 153 -5.66 6.01 -37.25
C GLY A 153 -5.54 4.57 -37.70
N LYS A 154 -6.67 3.96 -38.01
CA LYS A 154 -6.74 2.70 -38.73
C LYS A 154 -6.00 2.95 -40.05
N THR A 155 -4.78 2.44 -40.19
CA THR A 155 -4.15 2.32 -41.51
C THR A 155 -4.97 1.30 -42.28
N GLU A 156 -5.96 1.79 -43.02
CA GLU A 156 -6.46 1.09 -44.19
C GLU A 156 -5.33 1.09 -45.21
N GLY A 157 -4.43 0.11 -45.06
CA GLY A 157 -3.47 -0.28 -46.08
C GLY A 157 -4.22 -0.95 -47.21
N GLN A 158 -4.82 -0.13 -48.06
CA GLN A 158 -5.26 -0.50 -49.40
C GLN A 158 -4.02 -0.82 -50.24
N GLY A 159 -4.09 -1.91 -50.97
CA GLY A 159 -2.95 -2.59 -51.57
C GLY A 159 -2.11 -1.77 -52.55
N GLY A 160 -0.85 -2.19 -52.66
CA GLY A 160 0.05 -1.84 -53.74
C GLY A 160 1.06 -2.96 -53.87
N GLY A 161 0.81 -3.88 -54.81
CA GLY A 161 1.77 -4.92 -55.16
C GLY A 161 3.05 -4.28 -55.69
N HIS A 162 4.19 -4.75 -55.21
CA HIS A 162 5.45 -4.61 -55.93
C HIS A 162 6.11 -5.98 -56.01
N GLN A 163 6.06 -6.50 -57.23
CA GLN A 163 6.65 -7.73 -57.70
C GLN A 163 8.14 -7.47 -57.93
N PRO A 164 9.07 -8.28 -57.39
CA PRO A 164 10.43 -8.29 -57.89
C PRO A 164 10.50 -9.28 -59.06
N THR A 165 10.49 -8.77 -60.28
CA THR A 165 11.08 -9.45 -61.44
C THR A 165 12.50 -8.96 -61.58
N GLU A 166 13.48 -9.84 -61.39
CA GLU A 166 14.65 -9.91 -62.26
C GLU A 166 15.30 -11.29 -62.12
N ASP A 167 15.20 -12.05 -63.22
CA ASP A 167 15.92 -13.28 -63.48
C ASP A 167 17.41 -13.01 -63.76
N ALA A 168 18.22 -14.02 -63.44
CA ALA A 168 19.33 -14.55 -64.25
C ALA A 168 20.72 -14.67 -63.58
N MET A 169 20.96 -15.90 -63.09
CA MET A 169 22.01 -16.84 -63.52
C MET A 169 23.48 -16.75 -63.06
N HIS A 170 23.99 -17.98 -62.78
CA HIS A 170 25.37 -18.50 -62.74
C HIS A 170 26.27 -18.03 -61.57
N GLY A 171 26.99 -18.87 -60.82
CA GLY A 171 27.32 -20.30 -60.86
C GLY A 171 28.58 -20.51 -59.97
N GLY A 172 28.85 -21.72 -59.49
CA GLY A 172 30.20 -22.09 -59.03
C GLY A 172 30.33 -22.73 -57.64
N THR A 173 30.48 -24.05 -57.64
CA THR A 173 31.02 -24.91 -56.58
C THR A 173 32.55 -24.79 -56.45
N HIS A 174 33.10 -25.31 -55.33
CA HIS A 174 34.52 -25.49 -54.94
C HIS A 174 35.18 -24.23 -54.33
N ASN A 175 35.77 -24.28 -53.13
CA ASN A 175 36.75 -25.25 -52.61
C ASN A 175 36.55 -25.53 -51.11
#